data_AF-A0A5K1BNL5-F1
#
_entry.id   AF-A0A5K1BNL5-F1
#
_cell.length_a   1.000
_cell.length_b   1.000
_cell.length_c   1.000
_cell.angle_alpha   90.00
_cell.angle_beta   90.00
_cell.angle_gamma   90.00
#
_symmetry.space_group_name_H-M   'P 1'
#
loop_
_entity.id
_entity.type
_entity.pdbx_description
1 polymer ?
#
loop_
_entity_poly.entity_id
_entity_poly.type
_entity_poly.pdbx_seq_one_letter_code
_entity_poly.pdbx_strand_id
1 'polypeptide(L)'
;HGSGLKQGKALNFVHVRKEWETSAGIAVRSVITSWYKSSHFLSKHHLYSTTHTSPVASIHCTDMFQSMYAQLLAGLADRLSVVQLGATFALGLLQAIRFLERHYQDLATDLEKGTVDPRITNEEVRAALETRLVPDPENAAHIKEECGRGQWKGIIRRIWPNAQYLAATATGSMSPYVPVLEFYSDGLPLVSLLYGSSECFSGINLNPFSKPEDVAYTLLPNLAYFEFLTVVLPDNCRQPAELVSLADVQMGKEYEIVVTTYS
;
A
#
# COMPACT_ATOMS: atom_id res chain seq x y z
N HIS A 1 -17.00 -5.16 -11.10
CA HIS A 1 -15.99 -5.19 -12.17
C HIS A 1 -14.72 -5.95 -11.77
N GLY A 2 -14.83 -7.27 -11.52
CA GLY A 2 -13.69 -8.10 -11.10
C GLY A 2 -13.82 -9.58 -11.47
N SER A 3 -14.73 -9.92 -12.38
CA SER A 3 -14.87 -11.28 -12.91
C SER A 3 -13.65 -11.61 -13.74
N GLY A 4 -12.71 -12.37 -13.18
CA GLY A 4 -11.47 -12.77 -13.84
C GLY A 4 -10.21 -12.61 -13.00
N LEU A 5 -10.28 -11.97 -11.82
CA LEU A 5 -9.12 -11.90 -10.93
C LEU A 5 -8.81 -13.30 -10.38
N LYS A 6 -7.60 -13.80 -10.65
CA LYS A 6 -7.09 -15.02 -10.03
C LYS A 6 -7.11 -14.88 -8.50
N GLN A 7 -7.48 -15.96 -7.82
CA GLN A 7 -7.36 -16.05 -6.36
C GLN A 7 -5.89 -16.22 -5.97
N GLY A 8 -5.48 -15.58 -4.89
CA GLY A 8 -4.12 -15.63 -4.37
C GLY A 8 -3.92 -14.67 -3.20
N LYS A 9 -2.67 -14.34 -2.91
CA LYS A 9 -2.25 -13.48 -1.81
C LYS A 9 -1.90 -12.08 -2.27
N ALA A 10 -2.12 -11.12 -1.40
CA ALA A 10 -1.68 -9.75 -1.51
C ALA A 10 -0.34 -9.54 -0.80
N LEU A 11 0.65 -8.98 -1.53
CA LEU A 11 1.90 -8.49 -0.96
C LEU A 11 1.78 -6.97 -0.77
N ASN A 12 1.39 -6.56 0.44
CA ASN A 12 1.24 -5.15 0.79
C ASN A 12 2.40 -4.72 1.70
N PHE A 13 3.15 -3.71 1.25
CA PHE A 13 4.20 -3.05 2.03
C PHE A 13 3.59 -1.97 2.91
N VAL A 14 3.49 -2.27 4.20
CA VAL A 14 2.83 -1.45 5.19
C VAL A 14 3.77 -1.21 6.36
N HIS A 15 3.85 0.04 6.82
CA HIS A 15 4.68 0.40 7.95
C HIS A 15 3.89 1.17 8.99
N VAL A 16 3.89 0.70 10.23
CA VAL A 16 3.49 1.52 11.37
C VAL A 16 4.57 2.54 11.71
N ARG A 17 4.17 3.63 12.36
CA ARG A 17 5.09 4.65 12.86
C ARG A 17 5.17 4.58 14.38
N LYS A 18 6.24 5.15 14.93
CA LYS A 18 6.37 5.33 16.39
C LYS A 18 5.24 6.24 16.87
N GLU A 19 4.64 5.85 17.98
CA GLU A 19 3.55 6.59 18.63
C GLU A 19 4.14 7.43 19.76
N TRP A 20 3.40 8.47 20.14
CA TRP A 20 3.66 9.32 21.28
C TRP A 20 2.34 9.67 21.94
N GLU A 21 2.39 10.13 23.18
CA GLU A 21 1.20 10.47 23.96
C GLU A 21 1.18 11.97 24.25
N THR A 22 -0.03 12.55 24.28
CA THR A 22 -0.20 13.90 24.80
C THR A 22 0.02 13.93 26.31
N SER A 23 0.17 15.13 26.88
CA SER A 23 0.24 15.32 28.34
C SER A 23 -0.99 14.80 29.09
N ALA A 24 -2.13 14.62 28.41
CA ALA A 24 -3.36 14.07 28.96
C ALA A 24 -3.48 12.54 28.76
N GLY A 25 -2.44 11.87 28.24
CA GLY A 25 -2.44 10.42 28.01
C GLY A 25 -3.20 9.98 26.74
N ILE A 26 -3.48 10.89 25.81
CA ILE A 26 -4.12 10.55 24.53
C ILE A 26 -3.04 10.08 23.55
N ALA A 27 -3.19 8.87 23.02
CA ALA A 27 -2.28 8.35 22.01
C ALA A 27 -2.39 9.12 20.69
N VAL A 28 -1.25 9.54 20.14
CA VAL A 28 -1.15 10.22 18.85
C VAL A 28 -0.35 9.35 17.88
N ARG A 29 -0.95 9.06 16.73
CA ARG A 29 -0.41 8.13 15.72
C ARG A 29 -1.05 8.39 14.36
N SER A 30 -0.45 7.86 13.30
CA SER A 30 -1.05 7.93 11.96
C SER A 30 -2.32 7.07 11.88
N VAL A 31 -3.30 7.46 11.05
CA VAL A 31 -4.53 6.70 10.82
C VAL A 31 -4.25 5.26 10.40
N ILE A 32 -3.23 5.06 9.55
CA ILE A 32 -2.76 3.74 9.12
C ILE A 32 -2.27 2.92 10.31
N THR A 33 -1.46 3.50 11.20
CA THR A 33 -0.98 2.82 12.42
C THR A 33 -2.15 2.45 13.33
N SER A 34 -3.12 3.37 13.50
CA SER A 34 -4.33 3.12 14.28
C SER A 34 -5.14 1.95 13.72
N TRP A 35 -5.31 1.87 12.39
CA TRP A 35 -6.02 0.78 11.72
C TRP A 35 -5.36 -0.58 11.96
N TYR A 36 -4.05 -0.68 11.69
CA TYR A 36 -3.33 -1.95 11.83
C TYR A 36 -3.20 -2.43 13.28
N LYS A 37 -3.33 -1.54 14.27
CA LYS A 37 -3.37 -1.89 15.69
C LYS A 37 -4.80 -2.02 16.26
N SER A 38 -5.82 -1.77 15.46
CA SER A 38 -7.21 -1.85 15.91
C SER A 38 -7.63 -3.30 16.20
N SER A 39 -8.53 -3.49 17.15
CA SER A 39 -9.19 -4.77 17.38
C SER A 39 -9.94 -5.27 16.15
N HIS A 40 -10.45 -4.35 15.31
CA HIS A 40 -11.12 -4.70 14.06
C HIS A 40 -10.18 -5.43 13.08
N PHE A 41 -8.94 -4.95 12.93
CA PHE A 41 -7.94 -5.61 12.11
C PHE A 41 -7.47 -6.92 12.77
N LEU A 42 -7.12 -6.86 14.05
CA LEU A 42 -6.57 -8.00 14.79
C LEU A 42 -7.54 -9.17 14.93
N SER A 43 -8.85 -8.91 15.08
CA SER A 43 -9.87 -9.97 15.14
C SER A 43 -9.96 -10.78 13.84
N LYS A 44 -9.51 -10.23 12.72
CA LYS A 44 -9.49 -10.87 11.40
C LYS A 44 -8.12 -11.48 11.04
N HIS A 45 -7.22 -11.65 12.02
CA HIS A 45 -5.86 -12.10 11.80
C HIS A 45 -5.75 -13.40 10.97
N HIS A 46 -6.58 -14.41 11.25
CA HIS A 46 -6.57 -15.67 10.48
C HIS A 46 -6.94 -15.49 8.99
N LEU A 47 -7.88 -14.59 8.69
CA LEU A 47 -8.23 -14.26 7.31
C LEU A 47 -7.10 -13.45 6.65
N TYR A 48 -6.46 -12.56 7.40
CA TYR A 48 -5.31 -11.81 6.92
C TYR A 48 -4.15 -12.72 6.54
N SER A 49 -3.77 -13.68 7.40
CA SER A 49 -2.66 -14.60 7.15
C SER A 49 -2.87 -15.55 5.96
N THR A 50 -4.13 -15.79 5.56
CA THR A 50 -4.45 -16.63 4.39
C THR A 50 -4.50 -15.83 3.08
N THR A 51 -4.76 -14.52 3.17
CA THR A 51 -4.95 -13.63 2.01
C THR A 51 -3.77 -12.69 1.77
N HIS A 52 -2.83 -12.57 2.70
CA HIS A 52 -1.66 -11.70 2.61
C HIS A 52 -0.37 -12.47 2.86
N THR A 53 0.73 -11.99 2.31
CA THR A 53 2.07 -12.59 2.53
C THR A 53 2.74 -12.06 3.79
N SER A 54 2.58 -10.77 4.09
CA SER A 54 3.25 -10.07 5.19
C SER A 54 2.74 -10.56 6.55
N PRO A 55 3.61 -11.05 7.46
CA PRO A 55 3.19 -11.36 8.83
C PRO A 55 2.78 -10.10 9.59
N VAL A 56 1.77 -10.17 10.47
CA VAL A 56 1.32 -8.99 11.23
C VAL A 56 2.45 -8.40 12.11
N ALA A 57 3.31 -9.24 12.68
CA ALA A 57 4.49 -8.81 13.41
C ALA A 57 5.42 -7.90 12.58
N SER A 58 5.58 -8.19 11.29
CA SER A 58 6.40 -7.35 10.39
C SER A 58 5.79 -5.97 10.13
N ILE A 59 4.45 -5.88 10.15
CA ILE A 59 3.73 -4.62 9.98
C ILE A 59 3.85 -3.77 11.24
N HIS A 60 3.80 -4.41 12.42
CA HIS A 60 3.90 -3.74 13.72
C HIS A 60 5.33 -3.41 14.15
N CYS A 61 6.33 -3.97 13.45
CA CYS A 61 7.73 -3.63 13.66
C CYS A 61 7.99 -2.15 13.31
N THR A 62 8.49 -1.39 14.28
CA THR A 62 8.80 0.04 14.12
C THR A 62 10.14 0.29 13.45
N ASP A 63 11.02 -0.72 13.40
CA ASP A 63 12.25 -0.70 12.63
C ASP A 63 11.93 -0.91 11.15
N MET A 64 12.18 0.13 10.35
CA MET A 64 11.87 0.13 8.92
C MET A 64 12.64 -0.93 8.14
N PHE A 65 13.91 -1.17 8.49
CA PHE A 65 14.73 -2.16 7.81
C PHE A 65 14.15 -3.56 8.06
N GLN A 66 13.89 -3.90 9.32
CA GLN A 66 13.36 -5.21 9.69
C GLN A 66 11.95 -5.44 9.14
N SER A 67 11.09 -4.42 9.22
CA SER A 67 9.74 -4.45 8.66
C SER A 67 9.76 -4.70 7.15
N MET A 68 10.55 -3.94 6.40
CA MET A 68 10.64 -4.07 4.94
C MET A 68 11.27 -5.40 4.53
N TYR A 69 12.36 -5.81 5.19
CA TYR A 69 13.05 -7.07 4.94
C TYR A 69 12.11 -8.26 5.14
N ALA A 70 11.40 -8.30 6.26
CA ALA A 70 10.47 -9.39 6.57
C ALA A 70 9.30 -9.46 5.58
N GLN A 71 8.71 -8.33 5.19
CA GLN A 71 7.62 -8.30 4.22
C GLN A 71 8.08 -8.75 2.84
N LEU A 72 9.27 -8.32 2.39
CA LEU A 72 9.85 -8.79 1.13
C LEU A 72 10.19 -10.28 1.18
N LEU A 73 10.85 -10.76 2.23
CA LEU A 73 11.21 -12.16 2.36
C LEU A 73 9.98 -13.06 2.34
N ALA A 74 8.93 -12.69 3.08
CA ALA A 74 7.66 -13.40 3.05
C ALA A 74 6.97 -13.33 1.67
N GLY A 75 7.07 -12.19 0.97
CA GLY A 75 6.55 -12.02 -0.38
C GLY A 75 7.29 -12.83 -1.45
N LEU A 76 8.59 -13.05 -1.28
CA LEU A 76 9.42 -13.86 -2.17
C LEU A 76 9.22 -15.36 -1.92
N ALA A 77 9.07 -15.76 -0.66
CA ALA A 77 8.74 -17.15 -0.30
C ALA A 77 7.41 -17.61 -0.94
N ASP A 78 6.41 -16.72 -0.98
CA ASP A 78 5.10 -17.00 -1.58
C ASP A 78 4.95 -16.48 -3.02
N ARG A 79 6.05 -16.21 -3.75
CA ARG A 79 6.00 -15.41 -4.99
C ARG A 79 4.95 -15.86 -6.02
N LEU A 80 4.72 -17.17 -6.13
CA LEU A 80 3.78 -17.76 -7.08
C LEU A 80 2.32 -17.57 -6.66
N SER A 81 2.06 -17.37 -5.37
CA SER A 81 0.72 -17.08 -4.85
C SER A 81 0.36 -15.59 -4.94
N VAL A 82 1.33 -14.71 -5.19
CA VAL A 82 1.09 -13.26 -5.19
C VAL A 82 0.32 -12.85 -6.44
N VAL A 83 -0.87 -12.27 -6.23
CA VAL A 83 -1.74 -11.75 -7.30
C VAL A 83 -1.82 -10.24 -7.32
N GLN A 84 -1.37 -9.58 -6.26
CA GLN A 84 -1.40 -8.14 -6.09
C GLN A 84 -0.21 -7.68 -5.27
N LEU A 85 0.47 -6.63 -5.71
CA LEU A 85 1.48 -5.92 -4.93
C LEU A 85 0.95 -4.55 -4.56
N GLY A 86 1.22 -4.05 -3.36
CA GLY A 86 0.68 -2.76 -2.96
C GLY A 86 1.42 -2.06 -1.85
N ALA A 87 1.09 -0.79 -1.68
CA ALA A 87 1.49 0.06 -0.57
C ALA A 87 0.46 1.20 -0.46
N THR A 88 0.47 1.97 0.63
CA THR A 88 -0.44 3.13 0.75
C THR A 88 -0.21 4.15 -0.37
N PHE A 89 1.04 4.41 -0.73
CA PHE A 89 1.43 5.37 -1.77
C PHE A 89 2.37 4.72 -2.78
N ALA A 90 2.34 5.20 -4.02
CA ALA A 90 3.24 4.75 -5.09
C ALA A 90 4.73 4.78 -4.67
N LEU A 91 5.12 5.79 -3.88
CA LEU A 91 6.47 5.90 -3.31
C LEU A 91 6.86 4.69 -2.43
N GLY A 92 5.92 4.12 -1.67
CA GLY A 92 6.19 2.96 -0.82
C GLY A 92 6.52 1.71 -1.63
N LEU A 93 5.82 1.49 -2.74
CA LEU A 93 6.15 0.42 -3.70
C LEU A 93 7.53 0.62 -4.30
N LEU A 94 7.85 1.84 -4.73
CA LEU A 94 9.17 2.16 -5.27
C LEU A 94 10.28 1.90 -4.23
N GLN A 95 10.06 2.29 -2.97
CA GLN A 95 10.99 2.02 -1.88
C GLN A 95 11.21 0.53 -1.66
N ALA A 96 10.15 -0.29 -1.71
CA ALA A 96 10.27 -1.74 -1.61
C ALA A 96 11.08 -2.35 -2.77
N ILE A 97 10.86 -1.88 -4.01
CA ILE A 97 11.63 -2.33 -5.19
C ILE A 97 13.11 -1.95 -5.05
N ARG A 98 13.41 -0.73 -4.60
CA ARG A 98 14.79 -0.28 -4.35
C ARG A 98 15.44 -1.03 -3.19
N PHE A 99 14.67 -1.44 -2.20
CA PHE A 99 15.16 -2.29 -1.12
C PHE A 99 15.53 -3.68 -1.65
N LEU A 100 14.67 -4.28 -2.47
CA LEU A 100 14.98 -5.54 -3.15
C LEU A 100 16.26 -5.42 -3.98
N GLU A 101 16.43 -4.34 -4.75
CA GLU A 101 17.64 -4.08 -5.54
C GLU A 101 18.93 -4.09 -4.73
N ARG A 102 18.89 -3.59 -3.49
CA ARG A 102 20.06 -3.53 -2.59
C ARG A 102 20.30 -4.82 -1.81
N HIS A 103 19.24 -5.60 -1.53
CA HIS A 103 19.27 -6.68 -0.55
C HIS A 103 18.88 -8.05 -1.12
N TYR A 104 18.70 -8.20 -2.44
CA TYR A 104 18.25 -9.46 -3.04
C TYR A 104 19.20 -10.65 -2.76
N GLN A 105 20.51 -10.40 -2.60
CA GLN A 105 21.48 -11.45 -2.31
C GLN A 105 21.27 -12.05 -0.91
N ASP A 106 21.03 -11.18 0.08
CA ASP A 106 20.74 -11.59 1.45
C ASP A 106 19.40 -12.32 1.50
N LEU A 107 18.35 -11.74 0.90
CA LEU A 107 17.02 -12.33 0.82
C LEU A 107 17.04 -13.71 0.14
N ALA A 108 17.79 -13.87 -0.95
CA ALA A 108 17.91 -15.15 -1.63
C ALA A 108 18.70 -16.18 -0.81
N THR A 109 19.70 -15.76 -0.04
CA THR A 109 20.45 -16.65 0.86
C THR A 109 19.54 -17.20 1.97
N ASP A 110 18.69 -16.35 2.52
CA ASP A 110 17.70 -16.72 3.53
C ASP A 110 16.66 -17.71 2.97
N LEU A 111 16.17 -17.49 1.75
CA LEU A 111 15.28 -18.44 1.05
C LEU A 111 15.98 -19.78 0.79
N GLU A 112 17.22 -19.76 0.30
CA GLU A 112 17.99 -20.95 -0.01
C GLU A 112 18.18 -21.85 1.21
N LYS A 113 18.46 -21.24 2.37
CA LYS A 113 18.74 -21.95 3.62
C LYS A 113 17.50 -22.17 4.48
N GLY A 114 16.39 -21.51 4.20
CA GLY A 114 15.22 -21.46 5.08
C GLY A 114 15.53 -20.82 6.43
N THR A 115 16.40 -19.80 6.46
CA THR A 115 16.82 -19.11 7.68
C THR A 115 16.47 -17.63 7.63
N VAL A 116 16.51 -16.95 8.77
CA VAL A 116 16.32 -15.50 8.85
C VAL A 116 17.65 -14.83 9.15
N ASP A 117 17.93 -13.73 8.46
CA ASP A 117 19.13 -12.91 8.60
C ASP A 117 19.33 -12.42 10.05
N PRO A 118 20.55 -12.55 10.63
CA PRO A 118 20.83 -12.11 12.00
C PRO A 118 20.52 -10.63 12.29
N ARG A 119 20.47 -9.76 11.27
CA ARG A 119 20.09 -8.35 11.41
C ARG A 119 18.63 -8.14 11.83
N ILE A 120 17.78 -9.17 11.70
CA ILE A 120 16.36 -9.11 12.10
C ILE A 120 16.20 -9.35 13.61
N THR A 121 16.66 -8.42 14.43
CA THR A 121 16.74 -8.59 15.90
C THR A 121 15.39 -8.67 16.61
N ASN A 122 14.29 -8.25 15.98
CA ASN A 122 12.94 -8.34 16.56
C ASN A 122 12.47 -9.80 16.63
N GLU A 123 12.29 -10.31 17.84
CA GLU A 123 11.94 -11.71 18.12
C GLU A 123 10.59 -12.12 17.51
N GLU A 124 9.57 -11.26 17.57
CA GLU A 124 8.24 -11.56 17.01
C GLU A 124 8.28 -11.66 15.49
N VAL A 125 9.00 -10.74 14.83
CA VAL A 125 9.20 -10.77 13.37
C VAL A 125 9.96 -12.02 12.97
N ARG A 126 11.03 -12.36 13.70
CA ARG A 126 11.86 -13.54 13.44
C ARG A 126 11.05 -14.83 13.58
N ALA A 127 10.33 -15.00 14.70
CA ALA A 127 9.48 -16.17 14.91
C ALA A 127 8.40 -16.30 13.82
N ALA A 128 7.80 -15.18 13.39
CA ALA A 128 6.80 -15.18 12.33
C ALA A 128 7.37 -15.57 10.95
N LEU A 129 8.64 -15.28 10.67
CA LEU A 129 9.32 -15.71 9.45
C LEU A 129 9.78 -17.17 9.52
N GLU A 130 10.36 -17.59 10.65
CA GLU A 130 10.87 -18.95 10.85
C GLU A 130 9.78 -20.02 10.74
N THR A 131 8.55 -19.71 11.17
CA THR A 131 7.39 -20.62 11.00
C THR A 131 6.95 -20.81 9.54
N ARG A 132 7.45 -19.97 8.64
CA ARG A 132 6.96 -19.85 7.25
C ARG A 132 8.03 -20.18 6.21
N LEU A 133 9.30 -20.00 6.54
CA LEU A 133 10.41 -20.27 5.64
C LEU A 133 10.73 -21.77 5.62
N VAL A 134 10.81 -22.31 4.42
CA VAL A 134 11.29 -23.65 4.13
C VAL A 134 12.45 -23.48 3.14
N PRO A 135 13.56 -24.24 3.27
CA PRO A 135 14.67 -24.16 2.32
C PRO A 135 14.18 -24.34 0.88
N ASP A 136 14.41 -23.33 0.04
CA ASP A 136 13.97 -23.30 -1.36
C ASP A 136 15.10 -22.78 -2.27
N PRO A 137 16.09 -23.65 -2.60
CA PRO A 137 17.24 -23.28 -3.43
C PRO A 137 16.85 -22.89 -4.86
N GLU A 138 15.78 -23.47 -5.41
CA GLU A 138 15.31 -23.18 -6.77
C GLU A 138 14.76 -21.75 -6.85
N ASN A 139 13.90 -21.37 -5.90
CA ASN A 139 13.40 -20.00 -5.82
C ASN A 139 14.55 -19.02 -5.57
N ALA A 140 15.45 -19.31 -4.66
CA ALA A 140 16.62 -18.48 -4.40
C ALA A 140 17.49 -18.26 -5.64
N ALA A 141 17.75 -19.32 -6.43
CA ALA A 141 18.48 -19.22 -7.69
C ALA A 141 17.75 -18.33 -8.69
N HIS A 142 16.43 -18.47 -8.84
CA HIS A 142 15.60 -17.61 -9.68
C HIS A 142 15.68 -16.14 -9.28
N ILE A 143 15.59 -15.82 -7.98
CA ILE A 143 15.74 -14.43 -7.50
C ILE A 143 17.13 -13.87 -7.80
N LYS A 144 18.19 -14.66 -7.57
CA LYS A 144 19.57 -14.25 -7.86
C LYS A 144 19.78 -14.00 -9.35
N GLU A 145 19.22 -14.85 -10.20
CA GLU A 145 19.30 -14.71 -11.65
C GLU A 145 18.57 -13.45 -12.13
N GLU A 146 17.29 -13.28 -11.77
CA GLU A 146 16.47 -12.18 -12.27
C GLU A 146 16.94 -10.80 -11.78
N CYS A 147 17.38 -10.70 -10.52
CA CYS A 147 17.92 -9.45 -9.97
C CYS A 147 19.37 -9.21 -10.40
N GLY A 148 20.16 -10.27 -10.63
CA GLY A 148 21.58 -10.18 -10.98
C GLY A 148 21.86 -9.75 -12.42
N ARG A 149 20.87 -9.86 -13.33
CA ARG A 149 21.00 -9.43 -14.75
C ARG A 149 21.21 -7.93 -14.94
N GLY A 150 20.97 -7.10 -13.92
CA GLY A 150 21.05 -5.63 -14.01
C GLY A 150 19.91 -4.97 -14.81
N GLN A 151 18.97 -5.74 -15.37
CA GLN A 151 17.84 -5.26 -16.15
C GLN A 151 16.56 -5.22 -15.30
N TRP A 152 16.22 -4.07 -14.74
CA TRP A 152 15.11 -3.95 -13.80
C TRP A 152 13.73 -3.66 -14.43
N LYS A 153 13.67 -3.34 -15.72
CA LYS A 153 12.40 -3.15 -16.43
C LYS A 153 11.57 -4.44 -16.31
N GLY A 154 10.33 -4.38 -15.83
CA GLY A 154 9.45 -5.55 -15.70
C GLY A 154 9.83 -6.55 -14.60
N ILE A 155 10.73 -6.18 -13.69
CA ILE A 155 11.16 -7.07 -12.60
C ILE A 155 9.99 -7.63 -11.79
N ILE A 156 8.92 -6.84 -11.58
CA ILE A 156 7.77 -7.28 -10.77
C ILE A 156 7.13 -8.52 -11.37
N ARG A 157 6.93 -8.55 -12.70
CA ARG A 157 6.34 -9.72 -13.37
C ARG A 157 7.28 -10.92 -13.41
N ARG A 158 8.60 -10.71 -13.41
CA ARG A 158 9.56 -11.83 -13.42
C ARG A 158 9.70 -12.49 -12.06
N ILE A 159 9.62 -11.70 -10.99
CA ILE A 159 9.65 -12.20 -9.62
C ILE A 159 8.27 -12.74 -9.21
N TRP A 160 7.21 -11.97 -9.45
CA TRP A 160 5.82 -12.31 -9.14
C TRP A 160 4.99 -12.48 -10.43
N PRO A 161 5.11 -13.63 -11.13
CA PRO A 161 4.51 -13.84 -12.45
C PRO A 161 2.98 -13.88 -12.45
N ASN A 162 2.34 -14.09 -11.31
CA ASN A 162 0.89 -14.09 -11.18
C ASN A 162 0.31 -12.73 -10.74
N ALA A 163 1.15 -11.71 -10.56
CA ALA A 163 0.69 -10.36 -10.23
C ALA A 163 -0.20 -9.80 -11.34
N GLN A 164 -1.41 -9.37 -10.96
CA GLN A 164 -2.43 -8.87 -11.89
C GLN A 164 -2.49 -7.34 -11.92
N TYR A 165 -2.17 -6.68 -10.80
CA TYR A 165 -2.15 -5.23 -10.69
C TYR A 165 -1.31 -4.77 -9.49
N LEU A 166 -0.95 -3.50 -9.50
CA LEU A 166 -0.37 -2.78 -8.37
C LEU A 166 -1.49 -2.02 -7.65
N ALA A 167 -1.52 -2.02 -6.33
CA ALA A 167 -2.47 -1.25 -5.53
C ALA A 167 -1.73 -0.16 -4.74
N ALA A 168 -1.89 1.09 -5.15
CA ALA A 168 -1.32 2.23 -4.43
C ALA A 168 -1.97 3.54 -4.86
N THR A 169 -1.98 4.53 -3.96
CA THR A 169 -2.34 5.89 -4.32
C THR A 169 -1.33 6.45 -5.32
N ALA A 170 -1.82 6.76 -6.52
CA ALA A 170 -1.05 7.20 -7.67
C ALA A 170 -1.48 8.59 -8.21
N THR A 171 -2.49 9.19 -7.59
CA THR A 171 -3.04 10.51 -7.97
C THR A 171 -2.33 11.65 -7.25
N GLY A 172 -2.54 12.88 -7.71
CA GLY A 172 -1.98 14.09 -7.08
C GLY A 172 -0.45 14.09 -7.09
N SER A 173 0.16 14.34 -5.93
CA SER A 173 1.63 14.38 -5.77
C SER A 173 2.32 13.04 -6.02
N MET A 174 1.57 11.94 -6.13
CA MET A 174 2.12 10.62 -6.46
C MET A 174 2.22 10.34 -7.96
N SER A 175 1.59 11.17 -8.80
CA SER A 175 1.59 10.99 -10.26
C SER A 175 2.98 10.92 -10.90
N PRO A 176 4.04 11.62 -10.42
CA PRO A 176 5.37 11.50 -11.01
C PRO A 176 6.00 10.10 -10.85
N TYR A 177 5.52 9.28 -9.91
CA TYR A 177 6.02 7.92 -9.71
C TYR A 177 5.37 6.89 -10.63
N VAL A 178 4.27 7.24 -11.33
CA VAL A 178 3.53 6.32 -12.21
C VAL A 178 4.42 5.77 -13.33
N PRO A 179 5.17 6.59 -14.12
CA PRO A 179 6.02 6.06 -15.19
C PRO A 179 7.13 5.13 -14.66
N VAL A 180 7.62 5.40 -13.45
CA VAL A 180 8.64 4.57 -12.80
C VAL A 180 8.07 3.20 -12.41
N LEU A 181 6.85 3.16 -11.85
CA LEU A 181 6.17 1.90 -11.54
C LEU A 181 5.77 1.14 -12.81
N GLU A 182 5.38 1.83 -13.89
CA GLU A 182 5.14 1.20 -15.19
C GLU A 182 6.41 0.54 -15.73
N PHE A 183 7.57 1.19 -15.60
CA PHE A 183 8.86 0.62 -15.97
C PHE A 183 9.15 -0.69 -15.21
N TYR A 184 9.00 -0.72 -13.88
CA TYR A 184 9.27 -1.92 -13.08
C TYR A 184 8.21 -3.02 -13.24
N SER A 185 6.97 -2.65 -13.58
CA SER A 185 5.84 -3.57 -13.68
C SER A 185 5.57 -4.09 -15.09
N ASP A 186 6.21 -3.51 -16.11
CA ASP A 186 5.96 -3.80 -17.52
C ASP A 186 4.48 -3.59 -17.90
N GLY A 187 3.92 -2.47 -17.40
CA GLY A 187 2.54 -2.07 -17.67
C GLY A 187 1.48 -2.90 -16.93
N LEU A 188 1.74 -3.33 -15.70
CA LEU A 188 0.62 -3.80 -14.85
C LEU A 188 -0.31 -2.61 -14.52
N PRO A 189 -1.64 -2.82 -14.51
CA PRO A 189 -2.58 -1.80 -14.07
C PRO A 189 -2.23 -1.29 -12.67
N LEU A 190 -2.28 0.03 -12.47
CA LEU A 190 -2.08 0.67 -11.18
C LEU A 190 -3.43 1.13 -10.63
N VAL A 191 -3.90 0.45 -9.59
CA VAL A 191 -5.20 0.62 -8.97
C VAL A 191 -5.08 1.55 -7.76
N SER A 192 -5.69 2.73 -7.86
CA SER A 192 -5.88 3.65 -6.75
C SER A 192 -7.31 3.57 -6.25
N LEU A 193 -7.52 2.85 -5.13
CA LEU A 193 -8.85 2.44 -4.69
C LEU A 193 -9.53 3.43 -3.75
N LEU A 194 -8.79 4.02 -2.82
CA LEU A 194 -9.34 4.76 -1.68
C LEU A 194 -8.89 6.22 -1.73
N TYR A 195 -9.81 7.12 -1.39
CA TYR A 195 -9.55 8.52 -1.11
C TYR A 195 -9.98 8.84 0.31
N GLY A 196 -9.06 9.40 1.09
CA GLY A 196 -9.32 9.75 2.48
C GLY A 196 -8.11 10.41 3.13
N SER A 197 -8.32 10.86 4.36
CA SER A 197 -7.36 11.58 5.19
C SER A 197 -7.37 11.06 6.62
N SER A 198 -6.66 11.72 7.54
CA SER A 198 -6.71 11.36 8.96
C SER A 198 -8.02 11.84 9.62
N GLU A 199 -8.61 12.89 9.07
CA GLU A 199 -9.87 13.51 9.50
C GLU A 199 -11.08 12.70 9.01
N CYS A 200 -11.04 12.19 7.77
CA CYS A 200 -12.19 11.49 7.19
C CYS A 200 -11.77 10.49 6.10
N PHE A 201 -12.33 9.27 6.15
CA PHE A 201 -12.38 8.43 4.95
C PHE A 201 -13.48 8.96 4.04
N SER A 202 -13.12 9.36 2.81
CA SER A 202 -14.00 10.19 1.99
C SER A 202 -14.69 9.39 0.89
N GLY A 203 -13.95 8.60 0.12
CA GLY A 203 -14.49 7.98 -1.09
C GLY A 203 -13.69 6.82 -1.65
N ILE A 204 -14.25 6.21 -2.71
CA ILE A 204 -13.68 5.06 -3.40
C ILE A 204 -13.66 5.27 -4.91
N ASN A 205 -12.69 4.68 -5.60
CA ASN A 205 -12.69 4.60 -7.06
C ASN A 205 -13.62 3.47 -7.52
N LEU A 206 -14.73 3.82 -8.17
CA LEU A 206 -15.69 2.84 -8.70
C LEU A 206 -15.21 2.16 -9.99
N ASN A 207 -14.22 2.75 -10.67
CA ASN A 207 -13.56 2.17 -11.84
C ASN A 207 -12.06 1.93 -11.54
N PRO A 208 -11.73 0.91 -10.73
CA PRO A 208 -10.37 0.74 -10.20
C PRO A 208 -9.29 0.50 -11.26
N PHE A 209 -9.67 0.04 -12.46
CA PHE A 209 -8.76 -0.24 -13.57
C PHE A 209 -8.74 0.86 -14.63
N SER A 210 -9.31 2.05 -14.34
CA SER A 210 -9.10 3.23 -15.16
C SER A 210 -7.61 3.56 -15.24
N LYS A 211 -7.21 4.31 -16.27
CA LYS A 211 -5.84 4.82 -16.32
C LYS A 211 -5.57 5.73 -15.12
N PRO A 212 -4.32 5.85 -14.65
CA PRO A 212 -3.97 6.75 -13.56
C PRO A 212 -4.39 8.21 -13.77
N GLU A 213 -4.40 8.69 -15.02
CA GLU A 213 -4.85 10.03 -15.43
C GLU A 213 -6.38 10.22 -15.34
N ASP A 214 -7.14 9.13 -15.41
CA ASP A 214 -8.62 9.13 -15.45
C ASP A 214 -9.24 8.73 -14.10
N VAL A 215 -8.45 8.63 -13.03
CA VAL A 215 -8.93 8.20 -11.71
C VAL A 215 -9.89 9.24 -11.13
N ALA A 216 -11.11 8.80 -10.82
CA ALA A 216 -12.10 9.58 -10.11
C ALA A 216 -12.56 8.84 -8.84
N TYR A 217 -12.70 9.56 -7.74
CA TYR A 217 -13.20 9.02 -6.49
C TYR A 217 -14.64 9.45 -6.25
N THR A 218 -15.50 8.49 -5.97
CA THR A 218 -16.88 8.73 -5.55
C THR A 218 -16.93 8.84 -4.04
N LEU A 219 -17.33 10.00 -3.54
CA LEU A 219 -17.53 10.22 -2.11
C LEU A 219 -18.71 9.37 -1.61
N LEU A 220 -18.55 8.81 -0.41
CA LEU A 220 -19.54 7.94 0.19
C LEU A 220 -20.38 8.76 1.19
N PRO A 221 -21.66 9.07 0.89
CA PRO A 221 -22.46 10.04 1.65
C PRO A 221 -22.71 9.68 3.11
N ASN A 222 -22.49 8.42 3.49
CA ASN A 222 -22.69 7.92 4.84
C ASN A 222 -21.45 8.06 5.75
N LEU A 223 -20.30 8.50 5.23
CA LEU A 223 -19.06 8.59 6.01
C LEU A 223 -18.89 9.92 6.74
N ALA A 224 -19.36 11.02 6.15
CA ALA A 224 -19.37 12.35 6.72
C ALA A 224 -20.42 13.21 5.98
N TYR A 225 -20.69 14.40 6.50
CA TYR A 225 -21.39 15.43 5.74
C TYR A 225 -20.37 16.22 4.90
N PHE A 226 -20.58 16.25 3.59
CA PHE A 226 -19.64 16.81 2.62
C PHE A 226 -20.21 18.08 1.98
N GLU A 227 -19.41 19.14 2.05
CA GLU A 227 -19.67 20.45 1.48
C GLU A 227 -18.48 20.88 0.61
N PHE A 228 -18.71 21.86 -0.26
CA PHE A 228 -17.76 22.24 -1.31
C PHE A 228 -17.63 23.75 -1.42
N LEU A 229 -16.41 24.24 -1.25
CA LEU A 229 -16.03 25.64 -1.41
C LEU A 229 -15.48 25.85 -2.82
N THR A 230 -16.03 26.79 -3.60
CA THR A 230 -15.57 27.02 -4.98
C THR A 230 -14.19 27.68 -5.01
N VAL A 231 -13.23 27.12 -5.75
CA VAL A 231 -11.82 27.59 -5.78
C VAL A 231 -11.64 28.83 -6.66
N VAL A 232 -12.33 28.89 -7.81
CA VAL A 232 -12.28 30.05 -8.72
C VAL A 232 -13.45 30.98 -8.43
N LEU A 233 -13.20 31.98 -7.59
CA LEU A 233 -14.10 33.12 -7.44
C LEU A 233 -13.73 34.16 -8.52
N PRO A 234 -14.67 34.68 -9.32
CA PRO A 234 -14.42 35.88 -10.11
C PRO A 234 -13.91 37.00 -9.20
N ASP A 235 -12.93 37.79 -9.65
CA ASP A 235 -12.20 38.85 -8.88
C ASP A 235 -13.10 39.87 -8.13
N ASN A 236 -14.42 39.86 -8.36
CA ASN A 236 -15.41 40.75 -7.76
C ASN A 236 -16.31 40.11 -6.69
N CYS A 237 -16.13 38.83 -6.32
CA CYS A 237 -16.97 38.19 -5.30
C CYS A 237 -16.50 38.53 -3.87
N ARG A 238 -17.02 39.64 -3.32
CA ARG A 238 -16.93 40.01 -1.89
C ARG A 238 -17.98 39.31 -1.01
N GLN A 239 -18.64 38.26 -1.49
CA GLN A 239 -19.63 37.53 -0.71
C GLN A 239 -18.95 36.40 0.08
N PRO A 240 -19.42 36.09 1.30
CA PRO A 240 -18.96 34.89 2.00
C PRO A 240 -19.21 33.71 1.07
N ALA A 241 -18.15 32.92 0.83
CA ALA A 241 -18.23 31.86 -0.15
C ALA A 241 -19.26 30.83 0.30
N GLU A 242 -20.36 30.74 -0.44
CA GLU A 242 -21.45 29.82 -0.14
C GLU A 242 -20.98 28.39 -0.40
N LEU A 243 -21.20 27.53 0.59
CA LEU A 243 -20.87 26.11 0.47
C LEU A 243 -21.93 25.42 -0.38
N VAL A 244 -21.47 24.60 -1.32
CA VAL A 244 -22.32 23.78 -2.17
C VAL A 244 -22.45 22.40 -1.54
N SER A 245 -23.65 21.82 -1.53
CA SER A 245 -23.87 20.46 -1.02
C SER A 245 -23.27 19.40 -1.95
N LEU A 246 -23.02 18.19 -1.45
CA LEU A 246 -22.56 17.05 -2.26
C LEU A 246 -23.44 16.76 -3.50
N ALA A 247 -24.74 16.99 -3.42
CA ALA A 247 -25.66 16.72 -4.53
C ALA A 247 -25.68 17.86 -5.57
N ASP A 248 -25.23 19.06 -5.20
CA ASP A 248 -25.39 20.28 -6.00
C ASP A 248 -24.10 20.73 -6.71
N VAL A 249 -23.02 19.93 -6.59
CA VAL A 249 -21.76 20.19 -7.30
C VAL A 249 -21.96 20.14 -8.81
N GLN A 250 -21.28 21.02 -9.55
CA GLN A 250 -21.43 21.13 -11.00
C GLN A 250 -20.24 20.51 -11.72
N MET A 251 -20.53 19.76 -12.79
CA MET A 251 -19.51 19.14 -13.63
C MET A 251 -18.52 20.18 -14.17
N GLY A 252 -17.22 19.86 -14.08
CA GLY A 252 -16.14 20.70 -14.59
C GLY A 252 -15.75 21.89 -13.69
N LYS A 253 -16.36 22.05 -12.52
CA LYS A 253 -15.94 23.05 -11.53
C LYS A 253 -14.96 22.47 -10.52
N GLU A 254 -14.11 23.34 -9.98
CA GLU A 254 -13.12 23.00 -8.96
C GLU A 254 -13.58 23.47 -7.58
N TYR A 255 -13.46 22.58 -6.60
CA TYR A 255 -13.90 22.80 -5.25
C TYR A 255 -12.86 22.32 -4.23
N GLU A 256 -12.74 23.06 -3.13
CA GLU A 256 -12.14 22.58 -1.89
C GLU A 256 -13.19 21.83 -1.08
N ILE A 257 -12.81 20.65 -0.57
CA ILE A 257 -13.70 19.79 0.20
C ILE A 257 -13.77 20.27 1.66
N VAL A 258 -14.99 20.46 2.15
CA VAL A 258 -15.30 20.76 3.55
C VAL A 258 -16.01 19.56 4.14
N VAL A 259 -15.53 19.05 5.27
CA VAL A 259 -16.05 17.85 5.91
C VAL A 259 -16.53 18.15 7.32
N THR A 260 -17.74 17.69 7.64
CA THR A 260 -18.25 17.63 9.01
C THR A 260 -18.36 16.16 9.44
N THR A 261 -17.60 15.80 10.48
CA THR A 261 -17.38 14.41 10.91
C THR A 261 -18.10 14.06 12.21
N TYR A 262 -18.21 12.77 12.51
CA TYR A 262 -18.78 12.28 13.78
C TYR A 262 -17.82 12.33 14.98
N SER A 263 -16.51 12.44 14.70
CA SER A 263 -15.42 12.38 15.71
C SER A 263 -15.20 13.71 16.41
#